data_AF-X8J7T1-F1
#
_entry.id   AF-X8J7T1-F1
#
_cell.length_a   1.000
_cell.length_b   1.000
_cell.length_c   1.000
_cell.angle_alpha   90.00
_cell.angle_beta   90.00
_cell.angle_gamma   90.00
#
_symmetry.space_group_name_H-M   'P 1'
#
loop_
_entity.id
_entity.type
_entity.pdbx_description
1 polymer ?
#
loop_
_entity_poly.entity_id
_entity_poly.type
_entity_poly.pdbx_seq_one_letter_code
_entity_poly.pdbx_strand_id
1 'polypeptide(L)'
;MIVSTKGRYALMVMIDLANHDNGGYISLADISERQKLSMKYLENVVSMLNKGGLLRSFRGKKGGYRLIRSPEDYNIGEILRITEGSLAPVDCIKSGEVNCGRADSCVTLPLWIGLDKVIDEYLDNISLQDLISGNVDKLM
;
A
#
# COMPACT_ATOMS: atom_id res chain seq x y z
N MET A 1 -11.38 5.63 -8.62
CA MET A 1 -9.93 5.81 -8.38
C MET A 1 -9.12 4.98 -9.36
N ILE A 2 -7.91 5.40 -9.70
CA ILE A 2 -6.94 4.59 -10.46
C ILE A 2 -5.73 4.40 -9.54
N VAL A 3 -5.35 3.15 -9.26
CA VAL A 3 -4.14 2.86 -8.49
C VAL A 3 -2.94 3.16 -9.37
N SER A 4 -2.01 3.97 -8.87
CA SER A 4 -0.83 4.35 -9.64
C SER A 4 0.13 3.16 -9.80
N THR A 5 1.05 3.28 -10.75
CA THR A 5 2.18 2.34 -10.90
C THR A 5 2.96 2.21 -9.59
N LYS A 6 3.05 3.30 -8.81
CA LYS A 6 3.75 3.34 -7.53
C LYS A 6 3.04 2.52 -6.47
N GLY A 7 1.72 2.63 -6.34
CA GLY A 7 0.95 1.80 -5.42
C GLY A 7 1.08 0.31 -5.75
N ARG A 8 0.95 -0.04 -7.04
CA ARG A 8 1.15 -1.42 -7.50
C ARG A 8 2.54 -1.96 -7.16
N TYR A 9 3.58 -1.18 -7.42
CA TYR A 9 4.95 -1.62 -7.13
C TYR A 9 5.29 -1.61 -5.65
N ALA A 10 4.65 -0.79 -4.83
CA ALA A 10 4.76 -0.90 -3.38
C ALA A 10 4.21 -2.24 -2.88
N LEU A 11 3.05 -2.68 -3.36
CA LEU A 11 2.52 -4.00 -3.03
C LEU A 11 3.48 -5.12 -3.46
N MET A 12 4.02 -5.05 -4.68
CA MET A 12 5.00 -6.03 -5.17
C MET A 12 6.27 -6.09 -4.29
N VAL A 13 6.78 -4.93 -3.85
CA VAL A 13 7.93 -4.88 -2.94
C VAL A 13 7.60 -5.48 -1.58
N MET A 14 6.43 -5.17 -1.02
CA MET A 14 6.00 -5.72 0.28
C MET A 14 5.86 -7.25 0.21
N ILE A 15 5.27 -7.78 -0.87
CA ILE A 15 5.14 -9.22 -1.14
C ILE A 15 6.52 -9.86 -1.32
N ASP A 16 7.42 -9.22 -2.07
CA ASP A 16 8.77 -9.71 -2.28
C ASP A 16 9.55 -9.83 -0.97
N LEU A 17 9.44 -8.82 -0.10
CA LEU A 17 10.05 -8.83 1.23
C LEU A 17 9.47 -9.93 2.13
N ALA A 18 8.15 -10.13 2.11
CA ALA A 18 7.50 -11.18 2.87
C ALA A 18 7.93 -12.59 2.42
N ASN A 19 7.96 -12.84 1.11
CA ASN A 19 8.30 -14.14 0.54
C ASN A 19 9.78 -14.53 0.73
N HIS A 20 10.65 -13.55 0.94
CA HIS A 20 12.10 -13.76 1.11
C HIS A 20 12.57 -13.47 2.54
N ASP A 21 11.64 -13.37 3.50
CA ASP A 21 12.01 -13.15 4.90
C ASP A 21 12.81 -14.34 5.42
N ASN A 22 14.03 -14.04 5.86
CA ASN A 22 14.96 -14.99 6.48
C ASN A 22 15.45 -14.49 7.85
N GLY A 23 14.71 -13.54 8.45
CA GLY A 23 15.07 -12.85 9.69
C GLY A 23 16.10 -11.72 9.51
N GLY A 24 16.62 -11.52 8.30
CA GLY A 24 17.59 -10.50 7.94
C GLY A 24 17.01 -9.25 7.29
N TYR A 25 17.89 -8.44 6.70
CA TYR A 25 17.52 -7.36 5.79
C TYR A 25 17.74 -7.83 4.35
N ILE A 26 16.82 -7.51 3.46
CA ILE A 26 16.87 -7.86 2.03
C ILE A 26 17.38 -6.64 1.27
N SER A 27 18.42 -6.84 0.46
CA SER A 27 19.03 -5.71 -0.25
C SER A 27 18.14 -5.24 -1.39
N LEU A 28 18.19 -3.93 -1.69
CA LEU A 28 17.40 -3.37 -2.79
C LEU A 28 17.83 -3.92 -4.16
N ALA A 29 19.10 -4.34 -4.28
CA ALA A 29 19.63 -4.99 -5.48
C ALA A 29 18.93 -6.33 -5.73
N ASP A 30 18.74 -7.15 -4.68
CA ASP A 30 18.04 -8.43 -4.82
C ASP A 30 16.57 -8.23 -5.21
N ILE A 31 15.90 -7.22 -4.63
CA ILE A 31 14.52 -6.87 -4.98
C ILE A 31 14.46 -6.39 -6.44
N SER A 32 15.41 -5.56 -6.87
CA SER A 32 15.53 -5.04 -8.24
C SER A 32 15.65 -6.15 -9.27
N GLU A 33 16.49 -7.15 -9.00
CA GLU A 33 16.69 -8.31 -9.86
C GLU A 33 15.41 -9.16 -9.97
N ARG A 34 14.79 -9.51 -8.83
CA ARG A 34 13.57 -10.34 -8.82
C ARG A 34 12.38 -9.66 -9.47
N GLN A 35 12.17 -8.38 -9.15
CA GLN A 35 11.00 -7.61 -9.63
C GLN A 35 11.22 -7.00 -11.02
N LYS A 36 12.45 -7.06 -11.56
CA LYS A 36 12.85 -6.43 -12.83
C LYS A 36 12.53 -4.93 -12.87
N LEU A 37 12.71 -4.26 -11.73
CA LEU A 37 12.48 -2.82 -11.55
C LEU A 37 13.81 -2.11 -11.35
N SER A 38 13.95 -0.89 -11.89
CA SER A 38 15.17 -0.12 -11.71
C SER A 38 15.42 0.23 -10.23
N MET A 39 16.68 0.19 -9.80
CA MET A 39 17.11 0.58 -8.46
C MET A 39 16.58 1.96 -8.05
N LYS A 40 16.74 2.96 -8.92
CA LYS A 40 16.28 4.33 -8.68
C LYS A 40 14.77 4.40 -8.40
N TYR A 41 13.98 3.58 -9.09
CA TYR A 41 12.55 3.55 -8.86
C TYR A 41 12.23 2.89 -7.52
N LEU A 42 12.86 1.75 -7.23
CA LEU A 42 12.69 1.04 -5.96
C LEU A 42 13.10 1.90 -4.77
N GLU A 43 14.17 2.68 -4.88
CA GLU A 43 14.61 3.64 -3.85
C GLU A 43 13.49 4.61 -3.46
N ASN A 44 12.73 5.12 -4.44
CA ASN A 44 11.58 5.97 -4.16
C ASN A 44 10.50 5.20 -3.40
N VAL A 45 10.15 4.00 -3.88
CA VAL A 45 9.11 3.14 -3.27
C VAL A 45 9.45 2.80 -1.83
N VAL A 46 10.61 2.21 -1.57
CA VAL A 46 11.02 1.79 -0.22
C VAL A 46 11.23 2.97 0.72
N SER A 47 11.63 4.14 0.20
CA SER A 47 11.73 5.37 0.98
C SER A 47 10.37 5.82 1.51
N MET A 48 9.32 5.78 0.68
CA MET A 48 7.95 6.09 1.13
C MET A 48 7.44 5.07 2.14
N LEU A 49 7.63 3.78 1.88
CA LEU A 49 7.20 2.72 2.80
C LEU A 49 7.93 2.78 4.15
N ASN A 50 9.23 3.04 4.15
CA ASN A 50 10.02 3.19 5.38
C ASN A 50 9.63 4.46 6.15
N LYS A 51 9.38 5.59 5.47
CA LYS A 51 8.87 6.82 6.12
C LYS A 51 7.46 6.65 6.67
N GLY A 52 6.63 5.88 5.98
CA GLY A 52 5.28 5.50 6.44
C GLY A 52 5.28 4.44 7.54
N GLY A 53 6.45 4.02 8.02
CA GLY A 53 6.56 3.07 9.13
C GLY A 53 6.18 1.64 8.77
N LEU A 54 6.17 1.25 7.48
CA LEU A 54 5.89 -0.13 7.09
C LEU A 54 7.14 -0.99 7.02
N LEU A 55 8.30 -0.36 6.78
CA LEU A 55 9.59 -1.02 6.64
C LEU A 55 10.60 -0.50 7.66
N ARG A 56 11.58 -1.35 7.99
CA ARG A 56 12.81 -0.95 8.66
C ARG A 56 13.97 -1.05 7.68
N SER A 57 14.81 -0.02 7.68
CA SER A 57 16.02 0.03 6.87
C SER A 57 17.28 -0.12 7.72
N PHE A 58 18.30 -0.76 7.14
CA PHE A 58 19.65 -0.82 7.69
C PHE A 58 20.67 -0.48 6.61
N ARG A 59 21.69 0.30 6.96
CA ARG A 59 22.77 0.70 6.04
C ARG A 59 24.00 -0.19 6.23
N GLY A 60 24.73 -0.42 5.15
CA GLY A 60 25.99 -1.17 5.15
C GLY A 60 25.98 -2.38 4.22
N LYS A 61 27.05 -3.19 4.25
CA LYS A 61 27.26 -4.33 3.33
C LYS A 61 26.19 -5.42 3.43
N LYS A 62 25.55 -5.55 4.59
CA LYS A 62 24.38 -6.42 4.84
C LYS A 62 23.09 -5.60 5.10
N GLY A 63 23.07 -4.38 4.55
CA GLY A 63 21.95 -3.47 4.62
C GLY A 63 20.82 -3.85 3.68
N GLY A 64 19.70 -3.14 3.80
CA GLY A 64 18.51 -3.43 3.05
C GLY A 64 17.26 -3.01 3.80
N TYR A 65 16.16 -3.66 3.46
CA TYR A 65 14.84 -3.43 4.02
C TYR A 65 14.26 -4.73 4.57
N ARG A 66 13.40 -4.60 5.58
CA ARG A 66 12.59 -5.70 6.09
C ARG A 66 11.23 -5.18 6.56
N LEU A 67 10.25 -6.06 6.61
CA LEU A 67 8.99 -5.79 7.28
C LEU A 67 9.24 -5.55 8.79
N ILE A 68 8.40 -4.73 9.40
CA ILE A 68 8.45 -4.45 10.85
C ILE A 68 7.41 -5.25 11.64
N ARG A 69 6.44 -5.87 10.96
CA ARG A 69 5.39 -6.74 11.49
C ARG A 69 5.32 -8.03 10.68
N SER A 70 4.48 -8.97 11.10
CA SER A 70 4.15 -10.14 10.28
C SER A 70 3.23 -9.74 9.11
N PRO A 71 3.26 -10.43 7.95
CA PRO A 71 2.44 -10.09 6.77
C PRO A 71 0.92 -10.00 7.04
N GLU A 72 0.40 -10.80 7.97
CA GLU A 72 -1.00 -10.80 8.39
C GLU A 72 -1.43 -9.50 9.10
N ASP A 73 -0.47 -8.76 9.66
CA ASP A 73 -0.72 -7.49 10.36
C ASP A 73 -0.72 -6.29 9.42
N TYR A 74 -0.44 -6.48 8.12
CA TYR A 74 -0.48 -5.40 7.12
C TYR A 74 -1.77 -5.44 6.32
N ASN A 75 -2.55 -4.38 6.32
CA ASN A 75 -3.74 -4.25 5.47
C ASN A 75 -3.33 -3.67 4.09
N ILE A 76 -4.03 -4.02 3.01
CA ILE A 76 -3.69 -3.45 1.70
C ILE A 76 -4.03 -1.95 1.64
N GLY A 77 -5.10 -1.53 2.31
CA GLY A 77 -5.52 -0.13 2.36
C GLY A 77 -4.47 0.80 2.98
N GLU A 78 -3.77 0.40 4.05
CA GLU A 78 -2.69 1.22 4.63
C GLU A 78 -1.48 1.38 3.70
N ILE A 79 -1.11 0.32 2.96
CA ILE A 79 0.03 0.36 2.02
C ILE A 79 -0.31 1.34 0.89
N LEU A 80 -1.52 1.22 0.34
CA LEU A 80 -1.97 2.08 -0.74
C LEU A 80 -2.17 3.53 -0.29
N ARG A 81 -2.66 3.77 0.93
CA ARG A 81 -2.77 5.12 1.49
C ARG A 81 -1.43 5.82 1.61
N ILE A 82 -0.35 5.12 1.96
CA ILE A 82 1.01 5.68 1.98
C ILE A 82 1.47 6.10 0.57
N THR A 83 1.10 5.35 -0.46
CA THR A 83 1.57 5.61 -1.83
C THR A 83 0.72 6.62 -2.60
N GLU A 84 -0.60 6.60 -2.39
CA GLU A 84 -1.57 7.41 -3.11
C GLU A 84 -2.00 8.67 -2.32
N GLY A 85 -1.80 8.67 -1.00
CA GLY A 85 -2.22 9.74 -0.10
C GLY A 85 -3.70 9.72 0.27
N SER A 86 -4.58 9.40 -0.69
CA SER A 86 -6.01 9.17 -0.47
C SER A 86 -6.50 8.02 -1.34
N LEU A 87 -7.40 7.19 -0.81
CA LEU A 87 -8.11 6.18 -1.60
C LEU A 87 -9.46 6.69 -2.11
N ALA A 88 -9.83 7.92 -1.74
CA ALA A 88 -11.12 8.48 -2.08
C ALA A 88 -11.35 8.49 -3.59
N PRO A 89 -12.55 8.09 -4.07
CA PRO A 89 -12.84 8.04 -5.49
C PRO A 89 -12.97 9.44 -6.11
N VAL A 90 -13.19 10.48 -5.28
CA VAL A 90 -13.36 11.88 -5.68
C VAL A 90 -12.74 12.82 -4.64
N ASP A 91 -12.30 14.01 -5.07
CA ASP A 91 -11.69 15.02 -4.19
C ASP A 91 -12.64 15.62 -3.15
N CYS A 92 -13.96 15.41 -3.32
CA CYS A 92 -14.97 15.85 -2.35
C CYS A 92 -14.86 15.12 -1.00
N ILE A 93 -14.15 14.00 -0.97
CA ILE A 93 -13.94 13.17 0.22
C ILE A 93 -12.43 13.07 0.44
N LYS A 94 -11.99 13.30 1.67
CA LYS A 94 -10.59 13.18 2.04
C LYS A 94 -10.49 12.58 3.43
N SER A 95 -9.75 11.48 3.54
CA SER A 95 -9.57 10.78 4.82
C SER A 95 -10.89 10.39 5.51
N GLY A 96 -11.90 9.97 4.73
CA GLY A 96 -13.23 9.62 5.25
C GLY A 96 -14.14 10.80 5.61
N GLU A 97 -13.68 12.04 5.41
CA GLU A 97 -14.45 13.25 5.70
C GLU A 97 -14.86 13.98 4.42
N VAL A 98 -16.06 14.56 4.44
CA VAL A 98 -16.54 15.42 3.35
C VAL A 98 -15.79 16.75 3.40
N ASN A 99 -15.03 17.04 2.35
CA ASN A 99 -14.27 18.28 2.21
C ASN A 99 -14.67 18.98 0.90
N CYS A 100 -15.94 19.38 0.82
CA CYS A 100 -16.50 20.02 -0.36
C CYS A 100 -17.39 21.20 0.03
N GLY A 101 -17.02 22.41 -0.41
CA GLY A 101 -17.82 23.62 -0.15
C GLY A 101 -19.20 23.62 -0.82
N ARG A 102 -19.52 22.63 -1.66
CA ARG A 102 -20.84 22.45 -2.29
C ARG A 102 -21.63 21.26 -1.71
N ALA A 103 -21.18 20.70 -0.59
CA ALA A 103 -21.75 19.47 -0.03
C ALA A 103 -23.28 19.56 0.15
N ASP A 104 -23.78 20.67 0.69
CA ASP A 104 -25.20 20.86 1.03
C ASP A 104 -26.14 20.81 -0.19
N SER A 105 -25.64 21.15 -1.38
CA SER A 105 -26.43 21.15 -2.62
C SER A 105 -26.01 20.05 -3.60
N CYS A 106 -25.05 19.19 -3.24
CA CYS A 106 -24.47 18.19 -4.14
C CYS A 106 -25.26 16.88 -4.08
N VAL A 107 -26.19 16.68 -5.02
CA VAL A 107 -27.02 15.47 -5.09
C VAL A 107 -26.24 14.17 -5.32
N THR A 108 -25.01 14.25 -5.85
CA THR A 108 -24.16 13.08 -6.11
C THR A 108 -23.23 12.73 -4.93
N LEU A 109 -23.13 13.58 -3.91
CA LEU A 109 -22.22 13.34 -2.78
C LEU A 109 -22.50 12.03 -2.03
N PRO A 110 -23.76 11.65 -1.72
CA PRO A 110 -24.03 10.39 -1.03
C PRO A 110 -23.57 9.14 -1.82
N LEU A 111 -23.65 9.18 -3.16
CA LEU A 111 -23.12 8.12 -4.02
C LEU A 111 -21.61 7.95 -3.81
N TRP A 112 -20.87 9.05 -3.79
CA TRP A 112 -19.42 9.01 -3.61
C TRP A 112 -19.01 8.55 -2.22
N ILE A 113 -19.76 8.95 -1.18
CA ILE A 113 -19.55 8.46 0.19
C ILE A 113 -19.76 6.94 0.27
N GLY A 114 -20.80 6.42 -0.40
CA GLY A 114 -21.03 4.99 -0.48
C GLY A 114 -19.88 4.25 -1.17
N LEU A 115 -19.40 4.76 -2.31
CA LEU A 115 -18.30 4.15 -3.04
C LEU A 115 -16.97 4.18 -2.26
N ASP A 116 -16.69 5.29 -1.57
CA ASP A 116 -15.51 5.45 -0.71
C ASP A 116 -15.47 4.37 0.39
N LYS A 117 -16.60 4.15 1.07
CA LYS A 117 -16.74 3.09 2.08
C LYS A 117 -16.48 1.70 1.52
N VAL A 118 -17.04 1.38 0.35
CA VAL A 118 -16.84 0.07 -0.28
C VAL A 118 -15.36 -0.16 -0.65
N ILE A 119 -14.68 0.88 -1.14
CA ILE A 119 -13.25 0.83 -1.44
C ILE A 119 -12.43 0.57 -0.18
N ASP A 120 -12.69 1.34 0.88
CA ASP A 120 -11.97 1.22 2.15
C ASP A 120 -12.22 -0.15 2.80
N GLU A 121 -13.48 -0.57 2.90
CA GLU A 121 -13.85 -1.89 3.44
C GLU A 121 -13.20 -3.03 2.67
N TYR A 122 -13.12 -2.94 1.34
CA TYR A 122 -12.46 -3.96 0.53
C TYR A 122 -10.95 -4.03 0.80
N LEU A 123 -10.27 -2.88 0.74
CA LEU A 123 -8.81 -2.84 0.85
C LEU A 123 -8.31 -3.05 2.28
N ASP A 124 -9.10 -2.70 3.29
CA ASP A 124 -8.72 -2.86 4.71
C ASP A 124 -8.94 -4.26 5.26
N ASN A 125 -9.82 -5.06 4.62
CA ASN A 125 -10.07 -6.45 5.03
C ASN A 125 -9.12 -7.46 4.38
N ILE A 126 -8.31 -7.03 3.40
CA ILE A 126 -7.30 -7.88 2.78
C ILE A 126 -5.95 -7.57 3.44
N SER A 127 -5.28 -8.59 3.96
CA SER A 127 -3.92 -8.47 4.47
C SER A 127 -2.87 -8.75 3.38
N LEU A 128 -1.62 -8.39 3.65
CA LEU A 128 -0.50 -8.78 2.80
C LEU A 128 -0.35 -10.30 2.72
N GLN A 129 -0.60 -11.02 3.83
CA GLN A 129 -0.61 -12.48 3.82
C GLN A 129 -1.70 -13.05 2.91
N ASP A 130 -2.88 -12.43 2.88
CA ASP A 130 -3.97 -12.88 2.01
C ASP A 130 -3.61 -12.75 0.53
N LEU A 131 -2.95 -11.66 0.14
CA LEU A 131 -2.42 -11.52 -1.21
C LEU A 131 -1.40 -12.60 -1.55
N ILE A 132 -0.49 -12.93 -0.63
CA ILE A 132 0.53 -13.97 -0.82
C ILE A 132 -0.12 -15.35 -1.00
N SER A 133 -1.14 -15.64 -0.18
CA SER A 133 -1.86 -16.92 -0.21
C SER A 133 -2.91 -17.02 -1.31
N GLY A 134 -3.22 -15.93 -2.03
CA GLY A 134 -4.29 -15.88 -3.02
C GLY A 134 -5.70 -15.85 -2.42
N ASN A 135 -5.84 -15.60 -1.11
CA ASN A 135 -7.10 -15.61 -0.37
C ASN A 135 -7.76 -14.23 -0.37
N VAL A 136 -8.08 -13.69 -1.55
CA VAL A 136 -8.61 -12.32 -1.70
C VAL A 136 -10.13 -12.22 -1.62
N ASP A 137 -10.83 -13.36 -1.60
CA ASP A 137 -12.30 -13.43 -1.66
C ASP A 137 -12.98 -13.28 -0.28
N LYS A 138 -12.35 -12.59 0.69
CA LYS A 138 -12.85 -12.48 2.07
C LYS A 138 -14.19 -11.73 2.22
N LEU A 139 -14.67 -11.10 1.15
CA LEU A 139 -15.90 -10.31 1.12
C LEU A 139 -16.97 -10.91 0.17
N MET A 140 -16.74 -12.12 -0.34
CA MET A 140 -17.73 -12.88 -1.14
C MET A 140 -18.28 -14.09 -0.36
#